data_AF-A0A6P1HV87-F1
#
_entry.id   AF-A0A6P1HV87-F1
#
_cell.length_a   1.000
_cell.length_b   1.000
_cell.length_c   1.000
_cell.angle_alpha   90.00
_cell.angle_beta   90.00
_cell.angle_gamma   90.00
#
_symmetry.space_group_name_H-M   'P 1'
#
loop_
_entity.id
_entity.type
_entity.pdbx_description
1 polymer ?
#
loop_
_entity_poly.entity_id
_entity_poly.type
_entity_poly.pdbx_seq_one_letter_code
_entity_poly.pdbx_strand_id
1 'polypeptide(L)'
;MSVLNISSAHDARAVRVGGAAWVLISLYFVAEVVTAAAWPRRYEATTDSISKLGATGCDGSASQLAVARICSPLHALMNGAFVMTGVLIIVGAFGLRGFLPAGRLRVTALALLGLAALSAALTGLVPINVDADLHQIVATPTFVARNAALAFLAVALLERWRGFAVWTGSCCLAGMLGTIAIVVPGTSFGTAERLALYPFTLWVVSAGVAALVVSRGLDSRRVEP
;
A
#
# COMPACT_ATOMS: atom_id res chain seq x y z
N MET A 1 6.46 3.19 -38.44
CA MET A 1 5.04 3.56 -38.30
C MET A 1 4.24 2.28 -38.10
N SER A 2 3.73 2.05 -36.88
CA SER A 2 2.82 0.94 -36.59
C SER A 2 1.61 1.53 -35.86
N VAL A 3 0.43 1.08 -36.31
CA VAL A 3 -0.88 1.69 -36.11
C VAL A 3 -1.33 1.57 -34.65
N LEU A 4 -1.39 2.69 -33.94
CA LEU A 4 -2.19 2.86 -32.72
C LEU A 4 -3.29 3.87 -33.05
N ASN A 5 -4.35 3.39 -33.71
CA ASN A 5 -5.53 4.19 -34.00
C ASN A 5 -6.69 3.59 -33.20
N ILE A 6 -7.35 4.43 -32.38
CA ILE A 6 -8.24 4.14 -31.22
C ILE A 6 -7.49 3.96 -29.88
N SER A 7 -7.52 5.00 -29.01
CA SER A 7 -7.69 4.95 -27.53
C SER A 7 -7.10 6.14 -26.73
N SER A 8 -6.48 7.17 -27.33
CA SER A 8 -5.75 8.20 -26.55
C SER A 8 -6.56 8.91 -25.44
N ALA A 9 -7.89 8.96 -25.53
CA ALA A 9 -8.78 9.47 -24.48
C ALA A 9 -9.14 8.41 -23.42
N HIS A 10 -9.38 7.16 -23.83
CA HIS A 10 -9.64 6.04 -22.92
C HIS A 10 -8.40 5.72 -22.08
N ASP A 11 -7.21 5.78 -22.68
CA ASP A 11 -5.94 5.60 -21.99
C ASP A 11 -5.68 6.76 -21.01
N ALA A 12 -5.97 8.00 -21.42
CA ALA A 12 -5.84 9.16 -20.54
C ALA A 12 -6.80 9.10 -19.34
N ARG A 13 -8.05 8.68 -19.56
CA ARG A 13 -9.03 8.49 -18.47
C ARG A 13 -8.59 7.38 -17.53
N ALA A 14 -8.11 6.25 -18.05
CA ALA A 14 -7.58 5.15 -17.24
C ALA A 14 -6.39 5.60 -16.38
N VAL A 15 -5.47 6.39 -16.94
CA VAL A 15 -4.34 6.96 -16.20
C VAL A 15 -4.81 7.93 -15.12
N ARG A 16 -5.79 8.80 -15.40
CA ARG A 16 -6.33 9.73 -14.39
C ARG A 16 -7.03 8.99 -13.25
N VAL A 17 -7.87 8.01 -13.56
CA VAL A 17 -8.55 7.18 -12.55
C VAL A 17 -7.52 6.40 -11.73
N GLY A 18 -6.54 5.77 -12.38
CA GLY A 18 -5.51 5.01 -11.69
C GLY A 18 -4.59 5.87 -10.82
N GLY A 19 -4.19 7.04 -11.34
CA GLY A 19 -3.40 8.02 -10.60
C GLY A 19 -4.15 8.57 -9.38
N ALA A 20 -5.42 8.96 -9.57
CA ALA A 20 -6.27 9.42 -8.46
C ALA A 20 -6.48 8.33 -7.41
N ALA A 21 -6.72 7.08 -7.83
CA ALA A 21 -6.84 5.95 -6.92
C ALA A 21 -5.59 5.78 -6.04
N TRP A 22 -4.40 5.84 -6.64
CA TRP A 22 -3.16 5.73 -5.90
C TRP A 22 -2.85 6.93 -5.00
N VAL A 23 -3.27 8.15 -5.38
CA VAL A 23 -3.17 9.32 -4.48
C VAL A 23 -4.11 9.18 -3.28
N LEU A 24 -5.32 8.67 -3.48
CA LEU A 24 -6.31 8.47 -2.40
C LEU A 24 -5.85 7.47 -1.34
N ILE A 25 -4.88 6.61 -1.64
CA ILE A 25 -4.24 5.73 -0.63
C ILE A 25 -3.57 6.55 0.49
N SER A 26 -3.22 7.82 0.27
CA SER A 26 -2.73 8.71 1.35
C SER A 26 -3.72 8.88 2.51
N LEU A 27 -5.02 8.67 2.28
CA LEU A 27 -6.04 8.68 3.33
C LEU A 27 -5.82 7.56 4.37
N TYR A 28 -5.03 6.54 4.05
CA TYR A 28 -4.54 5.55 5.01
C TYR A 28 -3.85 6.19 6.22
N PHE A 29 -2.95 7.16 6.00
CA PHE A 29 -2.24 7.84 7.08
C PHE A 29 -3.20 8.67 7.95
N VAL A 30 -4.20 9.28 7.32
CA VAL A 30 -5.25 10.03 8.05
C VAL A 30 -6.06 9.07 8.91
N ALA A 31 -6.49 7.94 8.36
CA ALA A 31 -7.21 6.91 9.09
C ALA A 31 -6.39 6.39 10.28
N GLU A 32 -5.10 6.13 10.08
CA GLU A 32 -4.21 5.67 11.14
C GLU A 32 -4.08 6.69 12.28
N VAL A 33 -3.76 7.95 11.96
CA VAL A 33 -3.58 9.02 12.95
C VAL A 33 -4.88 9.29 13.71
N VAL A 34 -6.01 9.37 13.00
CA VAL A 34 -7.33 9.64 13.60
C VAL A 34 -7.74 8.48 14.51
N THR A 35 -7.55 7.23 14.07
CA THR A 35 -7.89 6.05 14.88
C THR A 35 -6.98 5.96 16.11
N ALA A 36 -5.69 6.27 15.97
CA ALA A 36 -4.73 6.27 17.08
C ALA A 36 -5.02 7.38 18.09
N ALA A 37 -5.43 8.56 17.63
CA ALA A 37 -5.82 9.68 18.50
C ALA A 37 -7.10 9.39 19.30
N ALA A 38 -8.01 8.60 18.74
CA ALA A 38 -9.24 8.16 19.42
C ALA A 38 -9.00 7.00 20.40
N TRP A 39 -7.77 6.49 20.52
CA TRP A 39 -7.46 5.37 21.40
C TRP A 39 -7.59 5.76 22.88
N PRO A 40 -8.37 5.04 23.71
CA PRO A 40 -8.63 5.42 25.11
C PRO A 40 -7.41 5.46 26.05
N ARG A 41 -6.34 4.75 25.67
CA ARG A 41 -5.03 4.76 26.31
C ARG A 41 -4.02 5.23 25.28
N ARG A 42 -2.91 5.80 25.73
CA ARG A 42 -1.85 6.27 24.85
C ARG A 42 -1.41 5.15 23.91
N TYR A 43 -1.72 5.28 22.62
CA TYR A 43 -1.20 4.43 21.56
C TYR A 43 0.28 4.79 21.32
N GLU A 44 1.17 3.81 21.39
CA GLU A 44 2.59 4.02 21.21
C GLU A 44 3.04 3.53 19.83
N ALA A 45 3.10 4.44 18.85
CA ALA A 45 3.45 4.08 17.46
C ALA A 45 4.81 3.37 17.29
N THR A 46 5.72 3.49 18.26
CA THR A 46 7.00 2.78 18.23
C THR A 46 6.85 1.30 18.56
N THR A 47 5.96 0.95 19.49
CA THR A 47 5.84 -0.41 20.07
C THR A 47 4.58 -1.11 19.61
N ASP A 48 3.47 -0.39 19.45
CA ASP A 48 2.19 -0.91 19.03
C ASP A 48 2.10 -1.12 17.51
N SER A 49 1.55 -2.28 17.14
CA SER A 49 1.18 -2.59 15.77
C SER A 49 0.06 -1.68 15.28
N ILE A 50 0.10 -1.33 14.00
CA ILE A 50 -0.97 -0.68 13.26
C ILE A 50 -2.22 -1.57 13.25
N SER A 51 -2.09 -2.89 13.15
CA SER A 51 -3.23 -3.82 13.17
C SER A 51 -4.04 -3.77 14.47
N LYS A 52 -3.45 -3.33 15.59
CA LYS A 52 -4.21 -3.10 16.82
C LYS A 52 -5.30 -2.03 16.60
N LEU A 53 -5.04 -1.01 15.77
CA LEU A 53 -6.03 0.02 15.42
C LEU A 53 -7.28 -0.57 14.75
N GLY A 54 -7.17 -1.76 14.16
CA GLY A 54 -8.29 -2.50 13.59
C GLY A 54 -9.05 -3.42 14.55
N ALA A 55 -8.68 -3.46 15.83
CA ALA A 55 -9.28 -4.39 16.78
C ALA A 55 -10.72 -3.99 17.17
N THR A 56 -11.64 -4.95 17.11
CA THR A 56 -13.09 -4.72 17.25
C THR A 56 -13.63 -4.84 18.67
N GLY A 57 -12.89 -5.48 19.59
CA GLY A 57 -13.34 -5.76 20.96
C GLY A 57 -12.78 -4.78 21.99
N CYS A 58 -13.59 -4.36 22.96
CA CYS A 58 -13.15 -3.58 24.13
C CYS A 58 -13.25 -4.38 25.44
N ASP A 59 -13.88 -5.54 25.36
CA ASP A 59 -14.17 -6.53 26.37
C ASP A 59 -13.04 -7.57 26.40
N GLY A 60 -12.41 -7.73 27.56
CA GLY A 60 -11.32 -8.69 27.77
C GLY A 60 -11.76 -10.16 27.75
N SER A 61 -12.75 -10.54 26.95
CA SER A 61 -13.26 -11.91 26.86
C SER A 61 -12.67 -12.66 25.65
N ALA A 62 -11.70 -13.52 25.98
CA ALA A 62 -11.28 -14.78 25.32
C ALA A 62 -10.78 -14.68 23.86
N SER A 63 -9.50 -14.86 23.54
CA SER A 63 -8.55 -15.88 24.03
C SER A 63 -7.12 -15.34 24.12
N GLN A 64 -6.34 -15.90 25.06
CA GLN A 64 -5.01 -15.48 25.55
C GLN A 64 -5.02 -14.34 26.58
N LEU A 65 -4.74 -14.76 27.82
CA LEU A 65 -4.62 -14.00 29.06
C LEU A 65 -3.42 -13.01 29.08
N ALA A 66 -3.07 -12.42 27.92
CA ALA A 66 -1.99 -11.45 27.76
C ALA A 66 -2.37 -10.23 26.90
N VAL A 67 -3.54 -10.22 26.24
CA VAL A 67 -3.99 -9.07 25.43
C VAL A 67 -4.79 -8.12 26.30
N ALA A 68 -4.10 -7.14 26.89
CA ALA A 68 -4.73 -6.00 27.55
C ALA A 68 -5.78 -5.35 26.61
N ARG A 69 -7.02 -5.16 27.09
CA ARG A 69 -8.14 -4.41 26.47
C ARG A 69 -7.71 -3.52 25.28
N ILE A 70 -7.66 -4.07 24.07
CA ILE A 70 -7.35 -3.33 22.83
C ILE A 70 -8.63 -2.67 22.35
N CYS A 71 -9.06 -1.60 23.03
CA CYS A 71 -10.24 -0.87 22.59
C CYS A 71 -9.82 0.15 21.51
N SER A 72 -10.20 -0.11 20.25
CA SER A 72 -10.06 0.86 19.16
C SER A 72 -11.45 1.36 18.74
N PRO A 73 -11.94 2.50 19.26
CA PRO A 73 -13.31 2.96 19.01
C PRO A 73 -13.60 3.24 17.53
N LEU A 74 -12.56 3.59 16.76
CA LEU A 74 -12.66 3.86 15.32
C LEU A 74 -12.08 2.71 14.49
N HIS A 75 -12.12 1.46 14.98
CA HIS A 75 -11.60 0.30 14.27
C HIS A 75 -12.16 0.16 12.85
N ALA A 76 -13.42 0.52 12.63
CA ALA A 76 -14.05 0.47 11.32
C ALA A 76 -13.39 1.41 10.30
N LEU A 77 -12.89 2.57 10.75
CA LEU A 77 -12.13 3.50 9.92
C LEU A 77 -10.80 2.87 9.48
N MET A 78 -10.06 2.27 10.43
CA MET A 78 -8.79 1.63 10.11
C MET A 78 -8.95 0.39 9.22
N ASN A 79 -9.87 -0.50 9.58
CA ASN A 79 -10.16 -1.70 8.79
C ASN A 79 -10.67 -1.35 7.40
N GLY A 80 -11.56 -0.35 7.32
CA GLY A 80 -12.00 0.22 6.05
C GLY A 80 -10.83 0.78 5.23
N ALA A 81 -9.88 1.47 5.86
CA ALA A 81 -8.68 1.97 5.18
C ALA A 81 -7.80 0.84 4.63
N PHE A 82 -7.65 -0.28 5.34
CA PHE A 82 -6.95 -1.47 4.82
C PHE A 82 -7.64 -2.05 3.59
N VAL A 83 -8.97 -2.27 3.66
CA VAL A 83 -9.79 -2.75 2.54
C VAL A 83 -9.70 -1.83 1.34
N MET A 84 -9.92 -0.53 1.56
CA MET A 84 -9.87 0.47 0.49
C MET A 84 -8.46 0.59 -0.10
N THR A 85 -7.40 0.47 0.69
CA THR A 85 -6.03 0.44 0.17
C THR A 85 -5.84 -0.71 -0.80
N GLY A 86 -6.32 -1.92 -0.48
CA GLY A 86 -6.29 -3.05 -1.41
C GLY A 86 -7.03 -2.77 -2.72
N VAL A 87 -8.26 -2.28 -2.64
CA VAL A 87 -9.06 -1.91 -3.82
C VAL A 87 -8.36 -0.86 -4.68
N LEU A 88 -7.85 0.21 -4.06
CA LEU A 88 -7.20 1.31 -4.76
C LEU A 88 -5.88 0.88 -5.42
N ILE A 89 -5.11 -0.04 -4.81
CA ILE A 89 -3.92 -0.62 -5.44
C ILE A 89 -4.29 -1.30 -6.76
N ILE A 90 -5.34 -2.14 -6.77
CA ILE A 90 -5.81 -2.82 -7.97
C ILE A 90 -6.25 -1.83 -9.05
N VAL A 91 -7.07 -0.84 -8.69
CA VAL A 91 -7.57 0.17 -9.62
C VAL A 91 -6.42 0.93 -10.29
N GLY A 92 -5.44 1.39 -9.50
CA GLY A 92 -4.28 2.09 -10.08
C GLY A 92 -3.32 1.16 -10.82
N ALA A 93 -3.13 -0.08 -10.39
CA ALA A 93 -2.32 -1.05 -11.12
C ALA A 93 -2.89 -1.30 -12.53
N PHE A 94 -4.22 -1.42 -12.66
CA PHE A 94 -4.87 -1.53 -13.97
C PHE A 94 -4.78 -0.24 -14.79
N GLY A 95 -5.05 0.93 -14.17
CA GLY A 95 -5.02 2.22 -14.86
C GLY A 95 -3.64 2.65 -15.32
N LEU A 96 -2.58 2.22 -14.61
CA LEU A 96 -1.19 2.64 -14.83
C LEU A 96 -0.32 1.56 -15.47
N ARG A 97 -0.85 0.36 -15.79
CA ARG A 97 -0.09 -0.74 -16.41
C ARG A 97 0.63 -0.37 -17.71
N GLY A 98 0.14 0.64 -18.42
CA GLY A 98 0.73 1.14 -19.68
C GLY A 98 2.08 1.85 -19.49
N PHE A 99 2.41 2.27 -18.28
CA PHE A 99 3.73 2.86 -17.97
C PHE A 99 4.84 1.80 -17.87
N LEU A 100 4.48 0.51 -17.74
CA LEU A 100 5.43 -0.58 -17.63
C LEU A 100 5.69 -1.22 -19.00
N PRO A 101 6.94 -1.60 -19.30
CA PRO A 101 7.27 -2.31 -20.53
C PRO A 101 6.49 -3.63 -20.62
N ALA A 102 5.95 -3.95 -21.79
CA ALA A 102 5.23 -5.21 -21.99
C ALA A 102 6.15 -6.42 -21.80
N GLY A 103 5.61 -7.51 -21.26
CA GLY A 103 6.36 -8.76 -21.06
C GLY A 103 6.22 -9.32 -19.64
N ARG A 104 7.05 -10.31 -19.32
CA ARG A 104 7.03 -11.04 -18.04
C ARG A 104 7.20 -10.12 -16.84
N LEU A 105 8.07 -9.12 -16.96
CA LEU A 105 8.35 -8.15 -15.89
C LEU A 105 7.09 -7.41 -15.43
N ARG A 106 6.29 -6.89 -16.37
CA ARG A 106 5.00 -6.25 -16.07
C ARG A 106 4.02 -7.22 -15.43
N VAL A 107 3.91 -8.44 -15.97
CA VAL A 107 2.99 -9.46 -15.43
C VAL A 107 3.34 -9.79 -13.98
N THR A 108 4.62 -10.03 -13.69
CA THR A 108 5.10 -10.33 -12.34
C THR A 108 4.85 -9.17 -11.38
N ALA A 109 5.21 -7.93 -11.76
CA ALA A 109 4.98 -6.76 -10.92
C ALA A 109 3.49 -6.56 -10.60
N LEU A 110 2.61 -6.69 -11.60
CA LEU A 110 1.16 -6.56 -11.41
C LEU A 110 0.57 -7.70 -10.57
N ALA A 111 1.05 -8.95 -10.73
CA ALA A 111 0.62 -10.08 -9.92
C ALA A 111 1.01 -9.89 -8.45
N LEU A 112 2.22 -9.40 -8.18
CA LEU A 112 2.69 -9.10 -6.81
C LEU A 112 1.91 -7.94 -6.19
N LEU A 113 1.63 -6.88 -6.95
CA LEU A 113 0.72 -5.80 -6.50
C LEU A 113 -0.67 -6.35 -6.20
N GLY A 114 -1.17 -7.29 -7.01
CA GLY A 114 -2.45 -7.96 -6.77
C GLY A 114 -2.47 -8.79 -5.50
N LEU A 115 -1.41 -9.57 -5.24
CA LEU A 115 -1.25 -10.34 -4.01
C LEU A 115 -1.17 -9.42 -2.79
N ALA A 116 -0.39 -8.34 -2.87
CA ALA A 116 -0.30 -7.32 -1.82
C ALA A 116 -1.65 -6.63 -1.56
N ALA A 117 -2.40 -6.32 -2.61
CA ALA A 117 -3.72 -5.71 -2.51
C ALA A 117 -4.73 -6.63 -1.82
N LEU A 118 -4.77 -7.91 -2.23
CA LEU A 118 -5.64 -8.91 -1.64
C LEU A 118 -5.30 -9.11 -0.15
N SER A 119 -4.01 -9.25 0.16
CA SER A 119 -3.52 -9.36 1.53
C SER A 119 -3.96 -8.17 2.38
N ALA A 120 -3.74 -6.94 1.92
CA ALA A 120 -4.15 -5.75 2.64
C ALA A 120 -5.66 -5.70 2.90
N ALA A 121 -6.47 -6.07 1.91
CA ALA A 121 -7.91 -6.09 2.08
C ALA A 121 -8.36 -7.14 3.09
N LEU A 122 -7.81 -8.36 3.00
CA LEU A 122 -8.10 -9.43 3.95
C LEU A 122 -7.66 -9.07 5.38
N THR A 123 -6.54 -8.37 5.56
CA THR A 123 -6.12 -7.85 6.88
C THR A 123 -7.17 -6.94 7.51
N GLY A 124 -7.84 -6.11 6.73
CA GLY A 124 -8.95 -5.28 7.22
C GLY A 124 -10.23 -6.06 7.53
N LEU A 125 -10.42 -7.23 6.92
CA LEU A 125 -11.59 -8.09 7.13
C LEU A 125 -11.41 -9.10 8.27
N VAL A 126 -10.16 -9.34 8.69
CA VAL A 126 -9.82 -10.27 9.78
C VAL A 126 -9.17 -9.47 10.90
N PRO A 127 -9.92 -8.88 11.85
CA PRO A 127 -9.33 -8.16 12.98
C PRO A 127 -8.42 -9.05 13.84
N ILE A 128 -7.28 -8.50 14.30
CA ILE A 128 -6.25 -9.26 15.02
C ILE A 128 -6.73 -9.88 16.33
N ASN A 129 -7.72 -9.28 16.99
CA ASN A 129 -8.33 -9.77 18.23
C ASN A 129 -9.40 -10.85 18.01
N VAL A 130 -9.86 -11.04 16.78
CA VAL A 130 -10.89 -12.05 16.45
C VAL A 130 -10.23 -13.38 16.11
N ASP A 131 -9.20 -13.35 15.25
CA ASP A 131 -8.40 -14.51 14.90
C ASP A 131 -6.96 -14.05 14.60
N ALA A 132 -6.08 -14.18 15.58
CA ALA A 132 -4.70 -13.72 15.47
C ALA A 132 -3.91 -14.52 14.43
N ASP A 133 -4.10 -15.84 14.37
CA ASP A 133 -3.35 -16.71 13.46
C ASP A 133 -3.76 -16.45 12.01
N LEU A 134 -5.07 -16.39 11.73
CA LEU A 134 -5.57 -16.04 10.41
C LEU A 134 -5.17 -14.61 10.04
N HIS A 135 -5.21 -13.66 10.98
CA HIS A 135 -4.73 -12.29 10.75
C HIS A 135 -3.27 -12.28 10.28
N GLN A 136 -2.39 -13.03 10.95
CA GLN A 136 -0.98 -13.13 10.53
C GLN A 136 -0.85 -13.78 9.15
N ILE A 137 -1.60 -14.85 8.86
CA ILE A 137 -1.59 -15.51 7.55
C ILE A 137 -1.99 -14.55 6.43
N VAL A 138 -3.04 -13.74 6.62
CA VAL A 138 -3.52 -12.83 5.58
C VAL A 138 -2.71 -11.52 5.49
N ALA A 139 -2.09 -11.08 6.59
CA ALA A 139 -1.28 -9.85 6.62
C ALA A 139 0.17 -10.05 6.14
N THR A 140 0.79 -11.19 6.45
CA THR A 140 2.19 -11.46 6.11
C THR A 140 2.52 -11.28 4.63
N PRO A 141 1.69 -11.73 3.66
CA PRO A 141 1.99 -11.55 2.24
C PRO A 141 2.19 -10.09 1.84
N THR A 142 1.55 -9.11 2.51
CA THR A 142 1.75 -7.67 2.26
C THR A 142 3.20 -7.25 2.51
N PHE A 143 3.86 -7.77 3.54
CA PHE A 143 5.26 -7.43 3.88
C PHE A 143 6.27 -7.94 2.86
N VAL A 144 5.92 -9.01 2.11
CA VAL A 144 6.82 -9.63 1.13
C VAL A 144 6.46 -9.17 -0.28
N ALA A 145 5.20 -9.29 -0.68
CA ALA A 145 4.75 -9.05 -2.05
C ALA A 145 4.92 -7.59 -2.49
N ARG A 146 4.71 -6.63 -1.57
CA ARG A 146 4.93 -5.20 -1.86
C ARG A 146 6.40 -4.90 -2.17
N ASN A 147 7.31 -5.39 -1.34
CA ASN A 147 8.74 -5.21 -1.54
C ASN A 147 9.22 -5.90 -2.82
N ALA A 148 8.78 -7.14 -3.06
CA ALA A 148 9.07 -7.84 -4.30
C ALA A 148 8.55 -7.07 -5.53
N ALA A 149 7.33 -6.52 -5.48
CA ALA A 149 6.79 -5.70 -6.55
C ALA A 149 7.68 -4.47 -6.81
N LEU A 150 8.10 -3.74 -5.77
CA LEU A 150 8.99 -2.58 -5.92
C LEU A 150 10.34 -2.96 -6.54
N ALA A 151 10.90 -4.13 -6.22
CA ALA A 151 12.15 -4.60 -6.83
C ALA A 151 12.00 -4.75 -8.36
N PHE A 152 10.93 -5.42 -8.83
CA PHE A 152 10.65 -5.56 -10.25
C PHE A 152 10.33 -4.22 -10.92
N LEU A 153 9.58 -3.34 -10.23
CA LEU A 153 9.23 -2.01 -10.73
C LEU A 153 10.47 -1.11 -10.85
N ALA A 154 11.38 -1.15 -9.89
CA ALA A 154 12.63 -0.40 -9.94
C ALA A 154 13.40 -0.76 -11.21
N VAL A 155 13.60 -2.06 -11.47
CA VAL A 155 14.25 -2.55 -12.70
C VAL A 155 13.50 -2.09 -13.95
N ALA A 156 12.18 -2.23 -13.98
CA ALA A 156 11.35 -1.85 -15.13
C ALA A 156 11.45 -0.35 -15.46
N LEU A 157 11.72 0.48 -14.47
CA LEU A 157 11.77 1.94 -14.58
C LEU A 157 13.18 2.47 -14.84
N LEU A 158 14.23 1.67 -14.66
CA LEU A 158 15.63 2.13 -14.71
C LEU A 158 15.98 2.82 -16.03
N GLU A 159 15.58 2.28 -17.18
CA GLU A 159 16.01 2.83 -18.47
C GLU A 159 15.30 4.14 -18.82
N ARG A 160 13.99 4.23 -18.52
CA ARG A 160 13.14 5.34 -18.97
C ARG A 160 12.94 6.43 -17.91
N TRP A 161 13.03 6.08 -16.63
CA TRP A 161 12.68 6.95 -15.50
C TRP A 161 13.68 6.78 -14.34
N ARG A 162 14.98 6.92 -14.63
CA ARG A 162 16.09 6.68 -13.66
C ARG A 162 15.85 7.26 -12.26
N GLY A 163 15.45 8.53 -12.17
CA GLY A 163 15.19 9.17 -10.87
C GLY A 163 14.05 8.48 -10.09
N PHE A 164 12.97 8.13 -10.77
CA PHE A 164 11.85 7.43 -10.16
C PHE A 164 12.18 5.97 -9.84
N ALA A 165 13.04 5.33 -10.64
CA ALA A 165 13.58 4.00 -10.36
C ALA A 165 14.44 3.97 -9.10
N VAL A 166 15.30 4.99 -8.89
CA VAL A 166 16.08 5.14 -7.65
C VAL A 166 15.14 5.30 -6.45
N TRP A 167 14.14 6.18 -6.54
CA TRP A 167 13.13 6.32 -5.48
C TRP A 167 12.38 5.01 -5.18
N THR A 168 11.99 4.28 -6.22
CA THR A 168 11.36 2.96 -6.12
C THR A 168 12.27 1.97 -5.39
N GLY A 169 13.55 1.92 -5.76
CA GLY A 169 14.56 1.08 -5.12
C GLY A 169 14.82 1.48 -3.67
N SER A 170 14.86 2.78 -3.34
CA SER A 170 14.99 3.27 -1.97
C SER A 170 13.81 2.86 -1.10
N CYS A 171 12.58 2.96 -1.62
CA CYS A 171 11.38 2.50 -0.93
C CYS A 171 11.39 0.98 -0.72
N CYS A 172 11.83 0.22 -1.73
CA CYS A 172 12.01 -1.23 -1.63
C CYS A 172 13.01 -1.59 -0.52
N LEU A 173 14.17 -0.94 -0.51
CA LEU A 173 15.21 -1.20 0.50
C LEU A 173 14.73 -0.87 1.90
N ALA A 174 14.11 0.31 2.09
CA ALA A 174 13.55 0.71 3.38
C ALA A 174 12.48 -0.30 3.86
N GLY A 175 11.57 -0.70 2.99
CA GLY A 175 10.54 -1.69 3.29
C GLY A 175 11.13 -3.06 3.65
N MET A 176 12.15 -3.53 2.92
CA MET A 176 12.85 -4.78 3.24
C MET A 176 13.56 -4.71 4.59
N LEU A 177 14.23 -3.60 4.90
CA LEU A 177 14.88 -3.40 6.20
C LEU A 177 13.86 -3.41 7.34
N GLY A 178 12.69 -2.80 7.14
CA GLY A 178 11.58 -2.88 8.09
C GLY A 178 11.09 -4.33 8.29
N THR A 179 10.85 -5.07 7.21
CA THR A 179 10.42 -6.47 7.29
C THR A 179 11.46 -7.36 8.00
N ILE A 180 12.75 -7.16 7.73
CA ILE A 180 13.82 -7.87 8.45
C ILE A 180 13.83 -7.46 9.93
N ALA A 181 13.67 -6.17 10.23
CA ALA A 181 13.69 -5.68 11.60
C ALA A 181 12.57 -6.29 12.47
N ILE A 182 11.42 -6.68 11.91
CA ILE A 182 10.34 -7.34 12.66
C ILE A 182 10.80 -8.63 13.36
N VAL A 183 11.72 -9.38 12.75
CA VAL A 183 12.18 -10.67 13.29
C VAL A 183 13.52 -10.58 14.05
N VAL A 184 14.12 -9.38 14.11
CA VAL A 184 15.40 -9.16 14.82
C VAL A 184 15.10 -8.88 16.30
N PRO A 185 15.65 -9.66 17.25
CA PRO A 185 15.45 -9.41 18.67
C PRO A 185 15.91 -8.01 19.10
N GLY A 186 15.12 -7.35 19.94
CA GLY A 186 15.44 -6.03 20.49
C GLY A 186 15.03 -4.84 19.61
N THR A 187 14.45 -5.07 18.43
CA THR A 187 13.82 -4.01 17.64
C THR A 187 12.43 -3.66 18.17
N SER A 188 12.05 -2.40 18.00
CA SER A 188 10.71 -1.94 18.36
C SER A 188 9.72 -2.35 17.25
N PHE A 189 8.78 -3.24 17.56
CA PHE A 189 7.88 -3.84 16.58
C PHE A 189 7.11 -2.79 15.77
N GLY A 190 6.45 -1.83 16.43
CA GLY A 190 5.66 -0.78 15.75
C GLY A 190 6.50 0.09 14.80
N THR A 191 7.76 0.38 15.15
CA THR A 191 8.71 1.08 14.26
C THR A 191 9.09 0.21 13.07
N ALA A 192 9.43 -1.06 13.30
CA ALA A 192 9.81 -2.00 12.25
C ALA A 192 8.66 -2.24 11.25
N GLU A 193 7.45 -2.42 11.76
CA GLU A 193 6.23 -2.58 10.98
C GLU A 193 5.95 -1.34 10.10
N ARG A 194 6.02 -0.13 10.67
CA ARG A 194 5.87 1.12 9.91
C ARG A 194 6.94 1.28 8.84
N LEU A 195 8.20 0.98 9.18
CA LEU A 195 9.30 0.99 8.21
C LEU A 195 9.06 -0.03 7.09
N ALA A 196 8.39 -1.15 7.38
CA ALA A 196 8.05 -2.15 6.37
C ALA A 196 6.89 -1.73 5.46
N LEU A 197 5.91 -0.98 5.98
CA LEU A 197 4.65 -0.67 5.28
C LEU A 197 4.62 0.73 4.64
N TYR A 198 5.18 1.74 5.30
CA TYR A 198 5.10 3.14 4.86
C TYR A 198 5.85 3.41 3.56
N PRO A 199 7.07 2.88 3.30
CA PRO A 199 7.79 3.17 2.07
C PRO A 199 7.01 2.78 0.81
N PHE A 200 6.35 1.62 0.82
CA PHE A 200 5.48 1.22 -0.28
C PHE A 200 4.30 2.20 -0.44
N THR A 201 3.66 2.58 0.66
CA THR A 201 2.50 3.50 0.64
C THR A 201 2.90 4.87 0.08
N LEU A 202 4.04 5.41 0.51
CA LEU A 202 4.61 6.65 -0.02
C LEU A 202 4.97 6.51 -1.50
N TRP A 203 5.54 5.37 -1.91
CA TRP A 203 5.84 5.10 -3.29
C TRP A 203 4.57 5.09 -4.15
N VAL A 204 3.51 4.38 -3.74
CA VAL A 204 2.25 4.31 -4.48
C VAL A 204 1.64 5.71 -4.65
N VAL A 205 1.59 6.52 -3.59
CA VAL A 205 1.10 7.90 -3.67
C VAL A 205 1.94 8.73 -4.63
N SER A 206 3.28 8.64 -4.53
CA SER A 206 4.19 9.37 -5.43
C SER A 206 4.03 8.96 -6.90
N ALA A 207 3.81 7.67 -7.18
CA ALA A 207 3.55 7.15 -8.50
C ALA A 207 2.21 7.66 -9.05
N GLY A 208 1.18 7.73 -8.20
CA GLY A 208 -0.12 8.32 -8.54
C GLY A 208 -0.01 9.80 -8.89
N VAL A 209 0.73 10.58 -8.10
CA VAL A 209 1.02 12.00 -8.39
C VAL A 209 1.76 12.13 -9.72
N ALA A 210 2.83 11.35 -9.93
CA ALA A 210 3.60 11.38 -11.18
C ALA A 210 2.73 11.07 -12.40
N ALA A 211 1.87 10.06 -12.30
CA ALA A 211 0.93 9.70 -13.37
C ALA A 211 -0.05 10.84 -13.69
N LEU A 212 -0.61 11.50 -12.67
CA LEU A 212 -1.51 12.64 -12.86
C LEU A 212 -0.80 13.83 -13.51
N VAL A 213 0.44 14.14 -13.09
CA VAL A 213 1.25 15.22 -13.69
C VAL A 213 1.52 14.93 -15.17
N VAL A 214 1.94 13.70 -15.51
CA VAL A 214 2.15 13.29 -16.90
C VAL A 214 0.86 13.37 -17.70
N SER A 215 -0.28 12.94 -17.13
CA SER A 215 -1.57 12.95 -17.83
C SER A 215 -2.02 14.36 -18.23
N ARG A 216 -1.74 15.38 -17.41
CA ARG A 216 -2.05 16.79 -17.72
C ARG A 216 -1.22 17.31 -18.89
N GLY A 217 0.06 16.95 -18.97
CA GLY A 217 0.92 17.33 -20.09
C GLY A 217 0.49 16.74 -21.45
N LEU A 218 -0.15 15.55 -21.44
CA LEU A 218 -0.72 14.94 -22.64
C LEU A 218 -1.99 15.65 -23.14
N ASP A 219 -2.68 16.38 -22.27
CA ASP A 219 -3.85 17.18 -22.64
C ASP A 219 -3.42 18.52 -23.23
N SER A 220 -2.43 19.19 -22.63
CA SER A 220 -1.90 20.48 -23.13
C SER A 220 -1.37 20.37 -24.56
N ARG A 221 -0.62 19.30 -24.88
CA ARG A 221 -0.11 19.05 -26.25
C ARG A 221 -1.19 18.66 -27.26
N ARG A 222 -2.40 18.33 -26.81
CA ARG A 222 -3.55 18.05 -27.69
C ARG A 222 -4.31 19.30 -28.07
N VAL A 223 -4.11 20.40 -27.33
CA VAL A 223 -4.82 21.67 -27.51
C VAL A 223 -3.99 22.69 -28.31
N GLU A 224 -2.67 22.54 -28.35
CA GLU A 224 -1.80 23.33 -29.22
C GLU A 224 -1.85 22.81 -30.68
N PRO A 225 -2.21 23.64 -31.68
CA PRO A 225 -2.34 23.27 -33.09
C PRO A 225 -1.01 23.07 -33.83
#